data_AF-A0A285P843-F1
#
_entry.id   AF-A0A285P843-F1
#
_cell.length_a   1.000
_cell.length_b   1.000
_cell.length_c   1.000
_cell.angle_alpha   90.00
_cell.angle_beta   90.00
_cell.angle_gamma   90.00
#
_symmetry.space_group_name_H-M   'P 1'
#
loop_
_entity.id
_entity.type
_entity.pdbx_description
1 polymer ?
#
loop_
_entity_poly.entity_id
_entity_poly.type
_entity_poly.pdbx_seq_one_letter_code
_entity_poly.pdbx_strand_id
1 'polypeptide(L)' 'MVNTLWLVRKLGDFSSDLVDEERDIVILIQDGVLRIPTKKGWFVCKEDAQARGIKVPESIAKSYEEIAQLIVEAKKVVVW' A
#
# COMPACT_ATOMS: atom_id res chain seq x y z
N MET A 1 8.21 -13.77 -3.10
CA MET A 1 6.84 -14.26 -2.90
C MET A 1 6.26 -13.44 -1.75
N VAL A 2 5.28 -12.58 -2.03
CA VAL A 2 4.68 -11.71 -1.02
C VAL A 2 3.79 -12.56 -0.11
N ASN A 3 3.96 -12.46 1.20
CA ASN A 3 3.17 -13.27 2.11
C ASN A 3 1.77 -12.66 2.28
N THR A 4 1.70 -11.46 2.88
CA THR A 4 0.46 -10.70 2.99
C THR A 4 0.57 -9.37 2.24
N LEU A 5 -0.42 -9.09 1.39
CA LEU A 5 -0.63 -7.76 0.82
C LEU A 5 -1.71 -7.04 1.64
N TRP A 6 -1.36 -5.91 2.22
CA TRP A 6 -2.25 -5.06 2.99
C TRP A 6 -2.71 -3.89 2.13
N LEU A 7 -4.02 -3.79 1.88
CA LEU A 7 -4.64 -2.65 1.20
C LEU A 7 -5.29 -1.76 2.26
N VAL A 8 -4.66 -0.62 2.56
CA VAL A 8 -5.08 0.24 3.68
C VAL A 8 -5.74 1.49 3.13
N ARG A 9 -7.05 1.61 3.36
CA ARG A 9 -7.91 2.71 2.89
C ARG A 9 -7.86 3.94 3.78
N LYS A 10 -7.58 3.74 5.08
CA LYS A 10 -7.47 4.80 6.08
C LYS A 10 -6.61 4.32 7.25
N LEU A 11 -5.71 5.19 7.71
CA LEU A 11 -4.74 4.84 8.77
C LEU A 11 -5.26 4.98 10.20
N GLY A 12 -6.50 5.45 10.40
CA GLY A 12 -7.03 5.79 11.73
C GLY A 12 -6.95 4.63 12.73
N ASP A 13 -7.30 3.43 12.29
CA ASP A 13 -7.31 2.21 13.13
C ASP A 13 -6.28 1.18 12.65
N PHE A 14 -5.43 1.51 11.69
CA PHE A 14 -4.48 0.55 11.12
C PHE A 14 -3.33 0.29 12.09
N SER A 15 -3.28 -0.93 12.63
CA SER A 15 -2.17 -1.36 13.49
C SER A 15 -1.02 -1.87 12.64
N SER A 16 0.01 -1.02 12.47
CA SER A 16 1.24 -1.39 11.74
C SER A 16 2.02 -2.54 12.38
N ASP A 17 1.76 -2.84 13.66
CA ASP A 17 2.44 -3.90 14.40
C ASP A 17 2.04 -5.31 13.93
N LEU A 18 0.96 -5.41 13.15
CA LEU A 18 0.51 -6.64 12.51
C LEU A 18 1.26 -6.94 11.20
N VAL A 19 2.04 -5.98 10.69
CA VAL A 19 2.74 -6.09 9.41
C VAL A 19 4.13 -6.67 9.63
N ASP A 20 4.43 -7.76 8.92
CA ASP A 20 5.78 -8.30 8.85
C ASP A 20 6.61 -7.50 7.83
N GLU A 21 7.48 -6.61 8.30
CA GLU A 21 8.25 -5.68 7.43
C GLU A 21 9.18 -6.38 6.42
N GLU A 22 9.53 -7.66 6.64
CA GLU A 22 10.39 -8.42 5.73
C GLU A 22 9.60 -9.18 4.65
N ARG A 23 8.35 -9.54 4.93
CA ARG A 23 7.58 -10.50 4.11
C ARG A 23 6.26 -9.95 3.57
N ASP A 24 5.75 -8.89 4.17
CA ASP A 24 4.50 -8.27 3.80
C ASP A 24 4.72 -6.98 2.99
N ILE A 25 3.70 -6.63 2.22
CA ILE A 25 3.64 -5.38 1.49
C ILE A 25 2.41 -4.60 1.95
N VAL A 26 2.58 -3.30 2.16
CA VAL A 26 1.48 -2.39 2.47
C VAL A 26 1.28 -1.42 1.32
N ILE A 27 0.05 -1.29 0.85
CA ILE A 27 -0.33 -0.31 -0.16
C ILE A 27 -1.42 0.57 0.42
N LEU A 28 -1.10 1.85 0.56
CA LEU A 28 -2.06 2.87 0.93
C LEU A 28 -2.90 3.20 -0.30
N ILE A 29 -4.21 3.08 -0.16
CA ILE A 29 -5.19 3.39 -1.21
C ILE A 29 -6.22 4.36 -0.66
N GLN A 30 -7.04 4.96 -1.52
CA GLN A 30 -8.05 5.94 -1.14
C GLN A 30 -7.45 7.00 -0.20
N ASP A 31 -8.07 7.28 0.95
CA ASP A 31 -7.60 8.30 1.89
C ASP A 31 -6.33 7.89 2.64
N GLY A 32 -5.90 6.63 2.53
CA GLY A 32 -4.63 6.16 3.07
C GLY A 32 -3.44 6.91 2.48
N VAL A 33 -3.52 7.31 1.21
CA VAL A 33 -2.43 8.02 0.50
C VAL A 33 -2.15 9.42 1.06
N LEU A 34 -3.03 9.96 1.91
CA LEU A 34 -2.81 11.22 2.62
C LEU A 34 -1.60 11.18 3.55
N ARG A 35 -1.07 9.99 3.87
CA ARG A 35 0.22 9.84 4.54
C ARG A 35 1.24 9.18 3.61
N ILE A 36 2.35 9.84 3.41
CA ILE A 36 3.46 9.32 2.61
C ILE A 36 4.24 8.31 3.46
N PRO A 37 4.39 7.05 3.02
CA PRO A 37 5.11 6.05 3.77
C PRO A 37 6.62 6.33 3.74
N THR A 38 7.29 6.07 4.86
CA THR A 38 8.75 6.16 5.01
C THR A 38 9.41 4.81 5.25
N LYS A 39 8.61 3.76 5.50
CA LYS A 39 9.07 2.40 5.76
C LYS A 39 9.28 1.62 4.47
N LYS A 40 10.25 0.70 4.48
CA LYS A 40 10.44 -0.26 3.39
C LYS A 40 9.22 -1.19 3.28
N GLY A 41 8.85 -1.59 2.06
CA GLY A 41 7.70 -2.47 1.82
C GLY A 41 6.35 -1.74 1.87
N TRP A 42 6.35 -0.43 2.06
CA TRP A 42 5.15 0.41 2.03
C TRP A 42 5.12 1.27 0.78
N PHE A 43 3.97 1.28 0.12
CA PHE A 43 3.72 1.97 -1.12
C PHE A 43 2.40 2.72 -1.05
N VAL A 44 2.16 3.57 -2.05
CA VAL A 44 0.89 4.25 -2.26
C VAL A 44 0.35 3.93 -3.65
N CYS A 45 -0.97 3.89 -3.78
CA CYS A 45 -1.60 3.89 -5.09
C CYS A 45 -1.37 5.26 -5.75
N LYS A 46 -0.76 5.22 -6.93
CA LYS A 46 -0.36 6.39 -7.71
C LYS A 46 -1.57 7.22 -8.11
N GLU A 47 -2.60 6.57 -8.62
CA GLU A 47 -3.83 7.18 -9.12
C GLU A 47 -4.62 7.81 -7.97
N ASP A 48 -4.71 7.15 -6.82
CA ASP A 48 -5.36 7.69 -5.62
C ASP A 48 -4.63 8.92 -5.06
N ALA A 49 -3.29 8.90 -5.07
CA ALA A 49 -2.47 10.05 -4.66
C ALA A 49 -2.67 11.23 -5.62
N GLN A 50 -2.65 10.97 -6.94
CA GLN A 50 -2.91 11.98 -7.97
C GLN A 50 -4.31 12.59 -7.84
N ALA A 51 -5.33 11.77 -7.61
CA ALA A 51 -6.71 12.23 -7.41
C ALA A 51 -6.87 13.14 -6.18
N ARG A 52 -5.98 13.00 -5.18
CA ARG A 52 -5.93 13.84 -3.97
C ARG A 52 -4.93 15.00 -4.08
N GLY A 53 -4.32 15.20 -5.25
CA GLY A 53 -3.34 16.28 -5.47
C GLY A 53 -2.00 16.07 -4.77
N ILE A 54 -1.68 14.83 -4.37
CA ILE A 54 -0.44 14.49 -3.66
C ILE A 54 0.62 14.04 -4.67
N LYS A 55 1.79 14.68 -4.61
CA LYS A 55 2.97 14.24 -5.37
C LYS A 55 3.73 13.21 -4.55
N VAL A 56 3.97 12.04 -5.15
CA VAL A 56 4.70 10.94 -4.52
C VAL A 56 5.86 10.49 -5.42
N PRO A 57 7.02 10.15 -4.85
CA PRO A 57 8.13 9.58 -5.63
C PRO A 57 7.71 8.27 -6.30
N GLU A 58 8.13 8.06 -7.56
CA GLU A 58 7.85 6.81 -8.30
C GLU A 58 8.42 5.57 -7.59
N SER A 59 9.46 5.72 -6.77
CA SER A 59 10.04 4.61 -5.99
C SER A 59 9.12 4.01 -4.94
N ILE A 60 8.08 4.75 -4.52
CA ILE A 60 7.08 4.32 -3.54
C ILE A 60 5.65 4.33 -4.10
N ALA A 61 5.50 4.62 -5.39
CA ALA A 61 4.21 4.64 -6.07
C ALA A 61 3.96 3.32 -6.79
N LYS A 62 2.71 2.85 -6.76
CA LYS A 62 2.25 1.68 -7.50
C LYS A 62 1.00 2.02 -8.29
N SER A 63 0.96 1.67 -9.57
CA SER A 63 -0.26 1.79 -10.38
C SER A 63 -1.30 0.76 -9.99
N TYR A 64 -2.55 0.94 -10.38
CA TYR A 64 -3.58 -0.09 -10.16
C TYR A 64 -3.23 -1.42 -10.83
N GLU A 65 -2.61 -1.40 -12.01
CA GLU A 65 -2.15 -2.62 -12.68
C GLU A 65 -1.08 -3.35 -11.86
N GLU A 66 -0.11 -2.62 -11.30
CA GLU A 66 0.90 -3.22 -10.42
C GLU A 66 0.28 -3.78 -9.13
N ILE A 67 -0.70 -3.08 -8.55
CA ILE A 67 -1.43 -3.54 -7.37
C ILE A 67 -2.23 -4.80 -7.69
N ALA A 68 -2.89 -4.86 -8.84
CA ALA A 68 -3.63 -6.04 -9.29
C ALA A 68 -2.70 -7.25 -9.44
N GLN A 69 -1.50 -7.05 -9.99
CA GLN A 69 -0.50 -8.11 -10.08
C GLN A 69 -0.05 -8.60 -8.69
N LEU A 70 0.16 -7.68 -7.74
CA LEU A 70 0.52 -8.03 -6.36
C LEU A 70 -0.59 -8.80 -5.65
N ILE A 71 -1.87 -8.51 -5.93
CA ILE A 71 -3.02 -9.26 -5.40
C ILE A 71 -2.96 -10.72 -5.86
N VAL A 72 -2.62 -10.96 -7.13
CA VAL A 72 -2.51 -12.32 -7.70
C VAL A 72 -1.31 -13.08 -7.12
N GLU A 73 -0.21 -12.39 -6.84
CA GLU A 73 1.03 -12.99 -6.32
C GLU A 73 1.02 -13.21 -4.80
N ALA A 74 0.16 -12.50 -4.06
CA ALA A 74 0.10 -12.59 -2.61
C ALA A 74 -0.56 -13.89 -2.15
N LYS A 75 -0.02 -14.51 -1.10
CA LYS A 75 -0.68 -15.66 -0.46
C LYS A 75 -1.96 -15.27 0.28
N LYS A 76 -2.02 -14.03 0.76
CA LYS A 76 -3.15 -13.46 1.48
C LYS A 76 -3.28 -11.98 1.17
N VAL A 77 -4.51 -11.51 1.02
CA VAL A 77 -4.82 -10.08 0.93
C VAL A 77 -5.65 -9.69 2.14
N VAL A 78 -5.27 -8.60 2.80
CA VAL A 78 -6.02 -8.00 3.90
C VAL A 78 -6.43 -6.60 3.49
N VAL A 79 -7.71 -6.30 3.58
CA VAL A 79 -8.25 -4.96 3.33
C VAL A 79 -8.59 -4.32 4.67
N TRP A 80 -8.01 -3.14 4.92
CA TRP A 80 -8.24 -2.35 6.12
C TRP A 80 -8.86 -1.01 5.74
#